data_AF-A0AAD7RM88-F1
#
_entry.id   AF-A0AAD7RM88-F1
#
_cell.length_a   1.000
_cell.length_b   1.000
_cell.length_c   1.000
_cell.angle_alpha   90.00
_cell.angle_beta   90.00
_cell.angle_gamma   90.00
#
_symmetry.space_group_name_H-M   'P 1'
#
loop_
_entity.id
_entity.type
_entity.pdbx_description
1 polymer ?
#
loop_
_entity_poly.entity_id
_entity_poly.type
_entity_poly.pdbx_seq_one_letter_code
_entity_poly.pdbx_strand_id
1 'polypeptide(L)'
;MIWEQIQRAKREKSNLHAVWLDLANAYGSVLHQLIDFAMEFFFMPECIRGLVSSYFKDLQMCFALQDFTIRWQQLEVGIAMGCSISPILFVAAFEIILIGARQ
;
A
#
# COMPACT_ATOMS: atom_id res chain seq x y z
N MET A 1 19.83 -2.31 -5.25
CA MET A 1 19.07 -3.02 -6.30
C MET A 1 19.15 -2.37 -7.69
N ILE A 2 18.39 -1.31 -8.05
CA ILE A 2 18.46 -0.75 -9.43
C ILE A 2 19.79 -0.03 -9.74
N TRP A 3 20.29 0.74 -8.77
CA TRP A 3 21.56 1.46 -8.90
C TRP A 3 22.73 0.51 -9.16
N GLU A 4 22.77 -0.63 -8.48
CA GLU A 4 23.81 -1.65 -8.69
C GLU A 4 23.75 -2.24 -10.09
N GLN A 5 22.55 -2.48 -10.63
CA GLN A 5 22.40 -2.96 -12.02
C GLN A 5 22.87 -1.92 -13.03
N ILE A 6 22.58 -0.63 -12.79
CA ILE A 6 23.10 0.47 -13.62
C ILE A 6 24.62 0.52 -13.56
N GLN A 7 25.21 0.46 -12.36
CA GLN A 7 26.66 0.47 -12.19
C GLN A 7 27.32 -0.77 -12.81
N ARG A 8 26.69 -1.94 -12.71
CA ARG A 8 27.18 -3.18 -13.31
C ARG A 8 27.20 -3.08 -14.83
N ALA A 9 26.07 -2.71 -15.44
CA ALA A 9 25.98 -2.56 -16.89
C ALA A 9 27.00 -1.54 -17.43
N LYS A 10 27.23 -0.44 -16.69
CA LYS A 10 28.27 0.54 -17.03
C LYS A 10 29.69 -0.03 -16.97
N ARG A 11 30.03 -0.81 -15.93
CA ARG A 11 31.36 -1.44 -15.80
C ARG A 11 31.58 -2.51 -16.87
N GLU A 12 30.56 -3.32 -17.14
CA GLU A 12 30.61 -4.44 -18.07
C GLU A 12 30.39 -4.02 -19.53
N LYS A 13 30.07 -2.74 -19.77
CA LYS A 13 29.66 -2.20 -21.08
C LYS A 13 28.52 -3.02 -21.72
N SER A 14 27.61 -3.53 -20.90
CA SER A 14 26.47 -4.31 -21.33
C SER A 14 25.22 -3.44 -21.47
N ASN A 15 24.24 -3.92 -22.25
CA ASN A 15 22.95 -3.28 -22.33
C ASN A 15 22.16 -3.49 -21.03
N LEU A 16 21.40 -2.47 -20.62
CA LEU A 16 20.42 -2.52 -19.53
C LEU A 16 19.07 -2.07 -20.08
N HIS A 17 18.07 -2.94 -20.01
CA HIS A 17 16.70 -2.60 -20.35
C HIS A 17 15.92 -2.38 -19.06
N ALA A 18 15.23 -1.24 -18.97
CA ALA A 18 14.45 -0.86 -17.80
C ALA A 18 12.98 -0.65 -18.20
N VAL A 19 12.07 -1.19 -17.40
CA VAL A 19 10.63 -0.95 -17.51
C VAL A 19 10.20 -0.21 -16.25
N TRP A 20 9.55 0.94 -16.44
CA TRP A 20 9.01 1.74 -15.35
C TRP A 20 7.51 1.46 -15.26
N LEU A 21 7.08 0.95 -14.11
CA LEU A 21 5.68 0.65 -13.82
C LEU A 21 5.22 1.58 -12.70
N ASP A 22 4.05 2.17 -12.89
CA ASP A 22 3.40 3.01 -11.89
C ASP A 22 2.05 2.41 -11.49
N LEU A 23 1.69 2.56 -10.23
CA LEU A 23 0.42 2.07 -9.69
C LEU A 23 -0.59 3.20 -9.65
N ALA A 24 -1.59 3.13 -10.54
CA ALA A 24 -2.72 4.05 -10.51
C ALA A 24 -3.44 3.95 -9.15
N ASN A 25 -3.63 5.10 -8.48
CA ASN A 25 -4.31 5.19 -7.18
C ASN A 25 -3.78 4.19 -6.12
N ALA A 26 -2.46 4.06 -6.00
CA ALA A 26 -1.81 3.05 -5.15
C ALA A 26 -2.43 2.91 -3.74
N TYR A 27 -2.71 4.03 -3.07
CA TYR A 27 -3.28 4.03 -1.71
C TYR A 27 -4.79 3.75 -1.73
N GLY A 28 -5.54 4.32 -2.67
CA GLY A 28 -6.98 4.12 -2.77
C GLY A 28 -7.40 2.75 -3.33
N SER A 29 -6.45 1.95 -3.83
CA SER A 29 -6.69 0.63 -4.40
C SER A 29 -6.30 -0.53 -3.47
N VAL A 30 -5.77 -0.25 -2.27
CA VAL A 30 -5.40 -1.31 -1.31
C VAL A 30 -6.65 -1.95 -0.71
N LEU A 31 -6.82 -3.25 -0.90
CA LEU A 31 -7.89 -4.01 -0.26
C LEU A 31 -7.59 -4.19 1.23
N HIS A 32 -8.55 -3.92 2.12
CA HIS A 32 -8.37 -4.15 3.56
C HIS A 32 -8.07 -5.61 3.89
N GLN A 33 -8.68 -6.55 3.16
CA GLN A 33 -8.37 -7.98 3.26
C GLN A 33 -6.90 -8.31 2.95
N LEU A 34 -6.26 -7.55 2.06
CA LEU A 34 -4.83 -7.73 1.77
C LEU A 34 -3.97 -7.22 2.93
N ILE A 35 -4.41 -6.16 3.61
CA ILE A 35 -3.75 -5.67 4.83
C ILE A 35 -3.86 -6.70 5.94
N ASP A 36 -5.05 -7.26 6.16
CA ASP A 36 -5.27 -8.31 7.16
C ASP A 36 -4.40 -9.55 6.88
N PHE A 37 -4.38 -10.00 5.62
CA PHE A 37 -3.51 -11.10 5.18
C PHE A 37 -2.03 -10.78 5.38
N ALA A 38 -1.58 -9.57 5.03
CA ALA A 38 -0.19 -9.18 5.22
C ALA A 38 0.20 -9.18 6.71
N MET A 39 -0.66 -8.66 7.60
CA MET A 39 -0.40 -8.68 9.03
C MET A 39 -0.32 -10.11 9.58
N GLU A 40 -1.15 -11.03 9.08
CA GLU A 40 -1.04 -12.47 9.38
C GLU A 40 0.28 -13.07 8.90
N PHE A 41 0.62 -12.82 7.63
CA PHE A 41 1.81 -13.36 6.98
C PHE A 41 3.10 -12.92 7.68
N PHE A 42 3.15 -11.69 8.18
CA PHE A 42 4.30 -11.15 8.93
C PHE A 42 4.23 -11.42 10.44
N PHE A 43 3.33 -12.29 10.91
CA PHE A 43 3.19 -12.68 12.31
C PHE A 43 2.99 -11.51 13.27
N MET A 44 2.22 -10.50 12.84
CA MET A 44 1.94 -9.33 13.67
C MET A 44 1.07 -9.71 14.88
N PRO A 45 1.35 -9.19 16.09
CA PRO A 45 0.58 -9.51 17.28
C PRO A 45 -0.92 -9.22 17.13
N GLU A 46 -1.75 -10.08 17.71
CA GLU A 46 -3.22 -9.99 17.64
C GLU A 46 -3.74 -8.64 18.15
N CYS A 47 -3.12 -8.06 19.18
CA CYS A 47 -3.50 -6.75 19.70
C CYS A 47 -3.35 -5.63 18.65
N ILE A 48 -2.30 -5.68 17.82
CA ILE A 48 -2.07 -4.70 16.76
C ILE A 48 -3.04 -4.93 15.61
N ARG A 49 -3.25 -6.19 15.21
CA ARG A 49 -4.22 -6.56 14.18
C ARG A 49 -5.64 -6.11 14.55
N GLY A 50 -6.04 -6.31 15.79
CA GLY A 50 -7.32 -5.83 16.33
C GLY A 50 -7.43 -4.32 16.26
N LEU A 51 -6.38 -3.59 16.66
CA LEU A 51 -6.35 -2.12 16.59
C LEU A 51 -6.50 -1.61 15.15
N VAL A 52 -5.78 -2.21 14.19
CA VAL A 52 -5.85 -1.84 12.76
C VAL A 52 -7.23 -2.17 12.17
N SER A 53 -7.77 -3.35 12.50
CA SER A 53 -9.12 -3.76 12.05
C SER A 53 -10.19 -2.82 12.58
N SER A 54 -10.14 -2.45 13.86
CA SER A 54 -11.03 -1.45 14.45
C SER A 54 -10.87 -0.07 13.80
N TYR A 55 -9.64 0.35 13.52
CA TYR A 55 -9.37 1.61 12.82
C TYR A 55 -10.07 1.67 11.46
N PHE A 56 -9.95 0.63 10.62
CA PHE A 56 -10.59 0.63 9.30
C PHE A 56 -12.11 0.44 9.35
N LYS A 57 -12.61 -0.36 10.30
CA LYS A 57 -14.05 -0.61 10.46
C LYS A 57 -14.84 0.68 10.66
N ASP A 58 -14.29 1.59 11.47
CA ASP A 58 -14.95 2.85 11.83
C ASP A 58 -14.43 4.05 11.02
N LEU A 59 -13.52 3.81 10.05
CA LEU A 59 -12.97 4.86 9.22
C LEU A 59 -14.02 5.36 8.23
N GLN A 60 -14.41 6.62 8.42
CA GLN A 60 -15.35 7.31 7.55
C GLN A 60 -14.71 8.53 6.92
N MET A 61 -15.17 8.85 5.72
CA MET A 61 -14.73 9.99 4.93
C MET A 61 -15.93 10.87 4.59
N CYS A 62 -15.66 12.16 4.52
CA CYS A 62 -16.61 13.17 4.12
C CYS A 62 -15.87 14.20 3.26
N PHE A 63 -16.51 14.63 2.18
CA PHE A 63 -15.94 15.62 1.26
C PHE A 63 -16.81 16.88 1.29
N ALA A 64 -16.17 18.01 1.56
CA ALA A 64 -16.78 19.33 1.45
C ALA A 64 -16.39 19.91 0.08
N LEU A 65 -17.39 20.16 -0.76
CA LEU A 65 -17.27 20.95 -1.99
C LEU A 65 -17.74 22.38 -1.71
N GLN A 66 -17.56 23.30 -2.66
CA GLN A 66 -17.95 24.70 -2.49
C GLN A 66 -19.43 24.87 -2.11
N ASP A 67 -20.31 24.07 -2.72
CA ASP A 67 -21.77 24.25 -2.60
C ASP A 67 -22.44 23.21 -1.70
N PHE A 68 -21.79 22.09 -1.41
CA PHE A 68 -22.39 21.03 -0.60
C PHE A 68 -21.32 20.13 0.06
N THR A 69 -21.73 19.48 1.16
CA THR A 69 -20.93 18.48 1.86
C THR A 69 -21.60 17.12 1.73
N ILE A 70 -20.82 16.10 1.35
CA ILE A 70 -21.32 14.73 1.24
C ILE A 70 -21.56 14.17 2.65
N ARG A 71 -22.50 13.25 2.81
CA ARG A 71 -22.65 12.51 4.08
C ARG A 71 -21.39 11.70 4.36
N TRP A 72 -21.17 11.36 5.62
CA TRP A 72 -20.13 10.40 5.99
C TRP A 72 -20.34 9.07 5.26
N GLN A 73 -19.28 8.59 4.63
CA GLN A 73 -19.23 7.32 3.91
C GLN A 73 -18.12 6.46 4.51
N GLN A 74 -18.35 5.17 4.64
CA GLN A 74 -17.31 4.25 5.07
C GLN A 74 -16.25 4.09 3.98
N LEU A 75 -14.98 4.04 4.36
CA LEU A 75 -13.91 3.72 3.43
C LEU A 75 -13.81 2.21 3.26
N GLU A 76 -14.44 1.65 2.23
CA GLU A 76 -14.46 0.19 1.99
C GLU A 76 -13.17 -0.34 1.34
N VAL A 77 -12.49 0.49 0.54
CA VAL A 77 -11.24 0.16 -0.13
C VAL A 77 -10.28 1.32 -0.01
N GLY A 78 -9.02 0.99 0.17
CA GLY A 78 -7.93 1.93 0.24
C GLY A 78 -7.58 2.36 1.66
N ILE A 79 -6.48 3.07 1.75
CA ILE A 79 -5.93 3.62 2.98
C ILE A 79 -5.90 5.15 2.89
N ALA A 80 -6.22 5.82 3.99
CA ALA A 80 -6.31 7.28 4.01
C ALA A 80 -4.94 7.94 3.75
N MET A 81 -4.84 8.75 2.70
CA MET A 81 -3.66 9.57 2.46
C MET A 81 -3.51 10.62 3.58
N GLY A 82 -2.29 10.81 4.07
CA GLY A 82 -1.99 11.69 5.20
C GLY A 82 -2.13 11.05 6.58
N CYS A 83 -2.64 9.81 6.68
CA CYS A 83 -2.63 9.06 7.93
C CYS A 83 -1.25 8.44 8.19
N SER A 84 -0.76 8.53 9.42
CA SER A 84 0.58 8.05 9.82
C SER A 84 0.77 6.54 9.69
N ILE A 85 -0.30 5.75 9.83
CA ILE A 85 -0.23 4.29 9.70
C ILE A 85 -0.30 3.82 8.23
N SER A 86 -0.78 4.67 7.32
CA SER A 86 -1.00 4.27 5.92
C SER A 86 0.29 3.84 5.20
N PRO A 87 1.42 4.57 5.29
CA PRO A 87 2.64 4.16 4.59
C PRO A 87 3.14 2.77 4.99
N ILE A 88 3.08 2.41 6.27
CA ILE A 88 3.56 1.11 6.73
C ILE A 88 2.62 -0.02 6.31
N LEU A 89 1.31 0.19 6.35
CA LEU A 89 0.33 -0.79 5.89
C LEU A 89 0.40 -0.99 4.37
N PHE A 90 0.63 0.08 3.61
CA PHE A 90 0.89 -0.01 2.17
C PHE A 90 2.10 -0.88 1.88
N VAL A 91 3.22 -0.63 2.56
CA VAL A 91 4.46 -1.41 2.36
C VAL A 91 4.25 -2.87 2.72
N ALA A 92 3.58 -3.16 3.85
CA ALA A 92 3.28 -4.55 4.24
C ALA A 92 2.41 -5.27 3.20
N ALA A 93 1.30 -4.66 2.79
CA ALA A 93 0.41 -5.21 1.77
C ALA A 93 1.12 -5.39 0.42
N PHE A 94 1.94 -4.42 0.02
CA PHE A 94 2.64 -4.45 -1.26
C PHE A 94 3.78 -5.47 -1.28
N GLU A 95 4.46 -5.69 -0.16
CA GLU A 95 5.50 -6.72 -0.09
C GLU A 95 4.93 -8.12 -0.35
N ILE A 96 3.69 -8.41 0.07
CA ILE A 96 3.01 -9.67 -0.29
C ILE A 96 2.91 -9.84 -1.81
N ILE A 97 2.52 -8.77 -2.52
CA ILE A 97 2.42 -8.77 -3.97
C ILE A 97 3.80 -8.99 -4.60
N LEU A 98 4.84 -8.32 -4.09
CA LEU A 98 6.20 -8.49 -4.58
C LEU A 98 6.76 -9.89 -4.33
N ILE A 99 6.46 -10.49 -3.18
CA ILE A 99 6.83 -11.88 -2.86
C ILE A 99 6.14 -12.83 -3.83
N GLY A 100 4.83 -12.66 -4.07
CA GLY A 100 4.09 -13.47 -5.02
C GLY A 100 4.60 -13.31 -6.46
N ALA A 101 5.01 -12.11 -6.87
CA ALA A 101 5.54 -11.84 -8.20
C ALA A 101 6.96 -12.37 -8.45
N ARG A 102 7.69 -12.78 -7.40
CA ARG A 102 9.03 -13.40 -7.51
C ARG A 102 8.98 -14.92 -7.73
N GLN A 103 7.81 -15.54 -7.56
CA GLN A 103 7.58 -16.97 -7.78
C GLN A 103 7.24 -17.25 -9.25
#